data_AF-A0A0M9DNI5-F1
#
_entry.id   AF-A0A0M9DNI5-F1
#
_cell.length_a   1.000
_cell.length_b   1.000
_cell.length_c   1.000
_cell.angle_alpha   90.00
_cell.angle_beta   90.00
_cell.angle_gamma   90.00
#
_symmetry.space_group_name_H-M   'P 1'
#
loop_
_entity.id
_entity.type
_entity.pdbx_description
1 polymer ?
#
loop_
_entity_poly.entity_id
_entity_poly.type
_entity_poly.pdbx_seq_one_letter_code
_entity_poly.pdbx_strand_id
1 'polypeptide(L)'
;MSLLLNKIFAQKALKKILVDYYSGIGINEFQKYAQDKKLYTGKIDGDFGLLSYAALYSDLIKPVELSGFNDFIRAEYPKNQIILHHSAGWDNARGMFEHWQKDGQRAVATSIGITDDGIIVRGYDEKFWAHHIGSLALNNVALNQQSVAVEICNFGSLIKKGDKYVTWVNEFGTKGPAVALPESKVIALDYKGYKFYEIYTDKEIQSLKKWILVMSLRWNIDLTYNHADMFPGLRQTSIKALSGANGMFTHNSFIDWKTDISPQPKIIEMLKSLTM
;
A
#
# COMPACT_ATOMS: atom_id res chain seq x y z
N MET A 1 10.03 30.47 10.77
CA MET A 1 9.91 29.87 12.11
C MET A 1 8.70 28.93 12.24
N SER A 2 7.54 29.22 11.63
CA SER A 2 6.32 28.39 11.77
C SER A 2 6.34 27.03 11.04
N LEU A 3 6.95 26.92 9.86
CA LEU A 3 7.05 25.65 9.10
C LEU A 3 7.89 24.57 9.80
N LEU A 4 8.98 24.98 10.46
CA LEU A 4 9.86 24.06 11.18
C LEU A 4 9.18 23.53 12.45
N LEU A 5 8.50 24.43 13.19
CA LEU A 5 7.70 24.06 14.36
C LEU A 5 6.56 23.13 13.98
N ASN A 6 5.83 23.40 12.89
CA ASN A 6 4.74 22.52 12.42
C ASN A 6 5.24 21.12 12.04
N LYS A 7 6.41 21.01 11.39
CA LYS A 7 7.05 19.70 11.12
C LYS A 7 7.40 18.97 12.42
N ILE A 8 7.93 19.69 13.41
CA ILE A 8 8.29 19.12 14.72
C ILE A 8 7.04 18.64 15.49
N PHE A 9 5.94 19.39 15.44
CA PHE A 9 4.69 19.00 16.10
C PHE A 9 4.00 17.82 15.41
N ALA A 10 3.95 17.80 14.07
CA ALA A 10 3.42 16.67 13.30
C ALA A 10 4.23 15.38 13.56
N GLN A 11 5.56 15.48 13.61
CA GLN A 11 6.41 14.37 14.03
C GLN A 11 6.12 13.91 15.46
N LYS A 12 5.84 14.81 16.41
CA LYS A 12 5.51 14.42 17.80
C LYS A 12 4.16 13.70 17.91
N ALA A 13 3.15 14.11 17.15
CA ALA A 13 1.84 13.43 17.11
C ALA A 13 1.94 12.04 16.47
N LEU A 14 2.66 11.94 15.33
CA LEU A 14 2.95 10.67 14.67
C LEU A 14 3.75 9.73 15.58
N LYS A 15 4.74 10.26 16.30
CA LYS A 15 5.50 9.50 17.31
C LYS A 15 4.61 8.95 18.42
N LYS A 16 3.60 9.70 18.88
CA LYS A 16 2.69 9.24 19.93
C LYS A 16 1.81 8.08 19.46
N ILE A 17 1.22 8.18 18.27
CA ILE A 17 0.37 7.11 17.70
C ILE A 17 1.18 5.86 17.37
N LEU A 18 2.41 6.04 16.87
CA LEU A 18 3.33 4.94 16.68
C LEU A 18 3.67 4.28 18.02
N VAL A 19 3.98 5.06 19.05
CA VAL A 19 4.19 4.54 20.42
C VAL A 19 2.94 3.82 20.96
N ASP A 20 1.74 4.33 20.73
CA ASP A 20 0.48 3.73 21.19
C ASP A 20 0.16 2.43 20.42
N TYR A 21 0.38 2.41 19.10
CA TYR A 21 0.26 1.20 18.27
C TYR A 21 1.33 0.16 18.62
N TYR A 22 2.56 0.61 18.83
CA TYR A 22 3.69 -0.21 19.26
C TYR A 22 3.42 -0.82 20.63
N SER A 23 2.86 -0.06 21.56
CA SER A 23 2.39 -0.57 22.85
C SER A 23 1.30 -1.64 22.66
N GLY A 24 0.38 -1.43 21.70
CA GLY A 24 -0.64 -2.42 21.32
C GLY A 24 -0.09 -3.73 20.70
N ILE A 25 1.15 -3.73 20.19
CA ILE A 25 1.85 -4.94 19.71
C ILE A 25 3.04 -5.34 20.59
N GLY A 26 3.09 -4.87 21.84
CA GLY A 26 4.06 -5.28 22.87
C GLY A 26 5.38 -4.50 22.91
N ILE A 27 5.53 -3.46 22.09
CA ILE A 27 6.65 -2.51 22.10
C ILE A 27 6.23 -1.28 22.93
N ASN A 28 6.23 -1.44 24.24
CA ASN A 28 5.67 -0.45 25.18
C ASN A 28 6.52 0.83 25.31
N GLU A 29 7.77 0.81 24.86
CA GLU A 29 8.69 1.94 24.88
C GLU A 29 9.61 1.86 23.66
N PHE A 30 9.37 2.69 22.62
CA PHE A 30 10.25 2.72 21.44
C PHE A 30 11.71 3.00 21.80
N GLN A 31 11.95 3.83 22.83
CA GLN A 31 13.29 4.07 23.37
C GLN A 31 13.92 2.79 23.92
N LYS A 32 13.15 1.93 24.61
CA LYS A 32 13.62 0.63 25.09
C LYS A 32 13.86 -0.33 23.94
N TYR A 33 12.97 -0.42 22.95
CA TYR A 33 13.22 -1.20 21.73
C TYR A 33 14.49 -0.75 21.01
N ALA A 34 14.69 0.57 20.88
CA ALA A 34 15.90 1.13 20.29
C ALA A 34 17.16 0.85 21.13
N GLN A 35 17.06 0.84 22.46
CA GLN A 35 18.15 0.44 23.35
C GLN A 35 18.46 -1.06 23.24
N ASP A 36 17.45 -1.93 23.30
CA ASP A 36 17.58 -3.40 23.21
C ASP A 36 18.22 -3.81 21.88
N LYS A 37 17.83 -3.16 20.79
CA LYS A 37 18.40 -3.35 19.45
C LYS A 37 19.71 -2.58 19.22
N LYS A 38 20.20 -1.84 20.22
CA LYS A 38 21.41 -0.98 20.15
C LYS A 38 21.36 0.04 19.00
N LEU A 39 20.16 0.48 18.62
CA LEU A 39 19.89 1.49 17.60
C LEU A 39 20.15 2.91 18.14
N TYR A 40 20.10 3.08 19.46
CA TYR A 40 20.38 4.35 20.14
C TYR A 40 21.89 4.58 20.31
N THR A 41 22.63 4.73 19.22
CA THR A 41 23.99 5.26 19.27
C THR A 41 23.90 6.79 19.26
N GLY A 42 23.96 7.40 20.45
CA GLY A 42 23.80 8.84 20.64
C GLY A 42 24.38 9.69 19.51
N LYS A 43 23.53 10.59 18.98
CA LYS A 43 23.78 11.60 17.94
C LYS A 43 23.77 11.19 16.45
N ILE A 44 23.75 9.91 16.07
CA ILE A 44 23.93 9.57 14.63
C ILE A 44 22.64 9.57 13.81
N ASP A 45 21.50 9.07 14.34
CA ASP A 45 20.31 8.82 13.50
C ASP A 45 19.00 9.47 14.03
N GLY A 46 19.06 10.12 15.21
CA GLY A 46 17.87 10.70 15.86
C GLY A 46 16.78 9.66 16.19
N ASP A 47 15.60 10.13 16.60
CA ASP A 47 14.43 9.24 16.69
C ASP A 47 13.93 8.95 15.27
N PHE A 48 13.93 7.68 14.85
CA PHE A 48 13.43 7.18 13.56
C PHE A 48 14.26 7.50 12.31
N GLY A 49 15.57 7.60 12.43
CA GLY A 49 16.44 7.57 11.25
C GLY A 49 16.55 6.18 10.59
N LEU A 50 17.48 6.05 9.65
CA LEU A 50 17.57 4.91 8.73
C LEU A 50 17.77 3.56 9.41
N LEU A 51 18.58 3.48 10.46
CA LEU A 51 18.85 2.24 11.20
C LEU A 51 17.64 1.83 12.03
N SER A 52 16.99 2.81 12.66
CA SER A 52 15.77 2.60 13.43
C SER A 52 14.63 2.09 12.55
N TYR A 53 14.47 2.71 11.38
CA TYR A 53 13.53 2.25 10.36
C TYR A 53 13.86 0.83 9.89
N ALA A 54 15.12 0.53 9.53
CA ALA A 54 15.49 -0.77 9.00
C ALA A 54 15.21 -1.90 9.99
N ALA A 55 15.50 -1.67 11.28
CA ALA A 55 15.19 -2.63 12.33
C ALA A 55 13.69 -2.83 12.51
N LEU A 56 12.90 -1.75 12.56
CA LEU A 56 11.43 -1.83 12.64
C LEU A 56 10.84 -2.55 11.43
N TYR A 57 11.30 -2.22 10.23
CA TYR A 57 10.87 -2.85 8.99
C TYR A 57 11.15 -4.35 9.05
N SER A 58 12.36 -4.75 9.42
CA SER A 58 12.72 -6.16 9.58
C SER A 58 11.86 -6.89 10.62
N ASP A 59 11.62 -6.29 11.79
CA ASP A 59 10.92 -6.95 12.90
C ASP A 59 9.40 -7.02 12.71
N LEU A 60 8.81 -5.98 12.10
CA LEU A 60 7.35 -5.86 11.98
C LEU A 60 6.82 -6.39 10.66
N ILE A 61 7.55 -6.13 9.57
CA ILE A 61 7.13 -6.48 8.22
C ILE A 61 7.62 -7.89 7.88
N LYS A 62 8.87 -8.23 8.26
CA LYS A 62 9.50 -9.53 7.95
C LYS A 62 9.28 -9.95 6.49
N PRO A 63 9.59 -9.09 5.50
CA PRO A 63 9.24 -9.37 4.12
C PRO A 63 10.09 -10.51 3.55
N VAL A 64 9.52 -11.23 2.60
CA VAL A 64 10.26 -12.11 1.69
C VAL A 64 10.88 -11.23 0.60
N GLU A 65 12.19 -10.99 0.71
CA GLU A 65 12.95 -10.19 -0.25
C GLU A 65 13.19 -10.97 -1.57
N LEU A 66 12.89 -10.35 -2.71
CA LEU A 66 13.17 -10.91 -4.04
C LEU A 66 14.54 -10.45 -4.56
N SER A 67 15.52 -11.35 -4.56
CA SER A 67 16.90 -11.02 -4.95
C SER A 67 17.12 -10.76 -6.45
N GLY A 68 16.12 -10.98 -7.31
CA GLY A 68 16.26 -10.94 -8.78
C GLY A 68 15.33 -9.97 -9.50
N PHE A 69 14.40 -9.33 -8.78
CA PHE A 69 13.49 -8.37 -9.40
C PHE A 69 14.28 -7.11 -9.80
N ASN A 70 14.13 -6.67 -11.05
CA ASN A 70 14.87 -5.54 -11.61
C ASN A 70 13.99 -4.61 -12.44
N ASP A 71 12.68 -4.85 -12.49
CA ASP A 71 11.77 -4.03 -13.28
C ASP A 71 11.27 -2.83 -12.45
N PHE A 72 12.23 -1.98 -12.09
CA PHE A 72 12.04 -0.74 -11.35
C PHE A 72 13.22 0.21 -11.62
N ILE A 73 13.07 1.47 -11.24
CA ILE A 73 14.06 2.52 -11.48
C ILE A 73 14.87 2.77 -10.20
N ARG A 74 16.17 2.47 -10.25
CA ARG A 74 17.14 2.63 -9.14
C ARG A 74 17.58 4.08 -8.94
N ALA A 75 16.61 4.99 -8.84
CA ALA A 75 16.84 6.38 -8.46
C ALA A 75 16.07 6.68 -7.17
N GLU A 76 16.76 7.24 -6.18
CA GLU A 76 16.15 7.55 -4.88
C GLU A 76 15.31 8.83 -4.95
N TYR A 77 14.09 8.78 -4.41
CA TYR A 77 13.20 9.93 -4.32
C TYR A 77 12.55 10.03 -2.94
N PRO A 78 12.41 11.26 -2.39
CA PRO A 78 11.58 11.46 -1.22
C PRO A 78 10.13 11.15 -1.55
N LYS A 79 9.43 10.51 -0.61
CA LYS A 79 8.05 10.09 -0.80
C LYS A 79 7.11 10.98 0.00
N ASN A 80 5.95 11.27 -0.57
CA ASN A 80 4.89 12.05 0.07
C ASN A 80 3.52 11.36 -0.04
N GLN A 81 3.39 10.29 -0.82
CA GLN A 81 2.15 9.57 -1.02
C GLN A 81 2.29 8.07 -0.76
N ILE A 82 1.26 7.46 -0.16
CA ILE A 82 1.06 6.01 -0.13
C ILE A 82 -0.10 5.70 -1.07
N ILE A 83 0.09 4.81 -2.04
CA ILE A 83 -0.94 4.43 -3.01
C ILE A 83 -1.25 2.93 -2.88
N LEU A 84 -2.53 2.64 -2.62
CA LEU A 84 -3.01 1.28 -2.42
C LEU A 84 -3.59 0.72 -3.73
N HIS A 85 -3.13 -0.46 -4.11
CA HIS A 85 -3.58 -1.19 -5.29
C HIS A 85 -4.03 -2.62 -4.89
N HIS A 86 -4.78 -3.27 -5.79
CA HIS A 86 -4.86 -4.73 -5.81
C HIS A 86 -4.49 -5.28 -7.19
N SER A 87 -3.93 -6.49 -7.20
CA SER A 87 -3.21 -7.01 -8.37
C SER A 87 -4.13 -7.37 -9.55
N ALA A 88 -5.44 -7.46 -9.30
CA ALA A 88 -6.40 -8.09 -10.21
C ALA A 88 -5.97 -9.52 -10.57
N GLY A 89 -5.31 -10.23 -9.67
CA GLY A 89 -4.70 -11.54 -9.94
C GLY A 89 -4.78 -12.48 -8.74
N TRP A 90 -4.28 -13.69 -8.94
CA TRP A 90 -4.30 -14.75 -7.94
C TRP A 90 -3.42 -14.41 -6.72
N ASP A 91 -3.63 -15.15 -5.64
CA ASP A 91 -2.83 -15.15 -4.41
C ASP A 91 -1.40 -15.68 -4.65
N ASN A 92 -0.57 -14.88 -5.33
CA ASN A 92 0.82 -15.21 -5.67
C ASN A 92 1.65 -13.94 -5.96
N ALA A 93 2.08 -13.25 -4.90
CA ALA A 93 2.88 -12.04 -5.03
C ALA A 93 4.22 -12.27 -5.77
N ARG A 94 4.89 -13.41 -5.58
CA ARG A 94 6.12 -13.75 -6.33
C ARG A 94 5.83 -13.86 -7.83
N GLY A 95 4.78 -14.59 -8.20
CA GLY A 95 4.38 -14.76 -9.60
C GLY A 95 3.98 -13.45 -10.26
N MET A 96 3.36 -12.53 -9.51
CA MET A 96 3.08 -11.15 -9.96
C MET A 96 4.38 -10.41 -10.33
N PHE A 97 5.39 -10.40 -9.46
CA PHE A 97 6.69 -9.79 -9.77
C PHE A 97 7.39 -10.46 -10.96
N GLU A 98 7.32 -11.80 -11.05
CA GLU A 98 7.86 -12.54 -12.19
C GLU A 98 7.14 -12.22 -13.50
N HIS A 99 5.84 -11.92 -13.45
CA HIS A 99 5.06 -11.50 -14.62
C HIS A 99 5.51 -10.13 -15.12
N TRP A 100 5.57 -9.11 -14.25
CA TRP A 100 6.05 -7.78 -14.61
C TRP A 100 7.47 -7.81 -15.20
N GLN A 101 8.35 -8.65 -14.65
CA GLN A 101 9.70 -8.79 -15.20
C GLN A 101 9.74 -9.40 -16.61
N LYS A 102 8.69 -10.09 -17.06
CA LYS A 102 8.61 -10.81 -18.34
C LYS A 102 7.68 -10.15 -19.36
N ASP A 103 6.75 -9.29 -18.95
CA ASP A 103 5.71 -8.73 -19.83
C ASP A 103 6.25 -7.67 -20.82
N GLY A 104 7.50 -7.22 -20.61
CA GLY A 104 8.17 -6.24 -21.46
C GLY A 104 7.77 -4.79 -21.18
N GLN A 105 6.85 -4.56 -20.25
CA GLN A 105 6.45 -3.24 -19.77
C GLN A 105 7.51 -2.73 -18.81
N ARG A 106 8.42 -1.89 -19.31
CA ARG A 106 9.56 -1.43 -18.51
C ARG A 106 9.11 -0.70 -17.24
N ALA A 107 9.54 -1.23 -16.11
CA ALA A 107 9.37 -0.70 -14.77
C ALA A 107 7.90 -0.47 -14.39
N VAL A 108 6.99 -1.41 -14.68
CA VAL A 108 5.61 -1.36 -14.17
C VAL A 108 5.48 -2.27 -12.96
N ALA A 109 5.48 -1.69 -11.76
CA ALA A 109 5.46 -2.46 -10.52
C ALA A 109 5.08 -1.61 -9.30
N THR A 110 4.66 -2.27 -8.23
CA THR A 110 4.66 -1.73 -6.87
C THR A 110 5.84 -2.29 -6.06
N SER A 111 6.13 -1.68 -4.92
CA SER A 111 7.31 -2.08 -4.11
C SER A 111 7.14 -3.42 -3.39
N ILE A 112 5.90 -3.72 -3.00
CA ILE A 112 5.53 -4.92 -2.28
C ILE A 112 4.21 -5.53 -2.81
N GLY A 113 4.10 -6.85 -2.68
CA GLY A 113 2.85 -7.60 -2.82
C GLY A 113 2.46 -8.26 -1.50
N ILE A 114 1.17 -8.32 -1.18
CA ILE A 114 0.63 -8.98 0.02
C ILE A 114 -0.26 -10.15 -0.39
N THR A 115 0.04 -11.35 0.08
CA THR A 115 -0.77 -12.56 -0.14
C THR A 115 -1.90 -12.71 0.89
N ASP A 116 -2.88 -13.58 0.63
CA ASP A 116 -4.05 -13.84 1.50
C ASP A 116 -3.66 -14.26 2.93
N ASP A 117 -2.49 -14.87 3.10
CA ASP A 117 -1.96 -15.26 4.40
C ASP A 117 -1.17 -14.14 5.10
N GLY A 118 -1.15 -12.93 4.51
CA GLY A 118 -0.50 -11.74 5.03
C GLY A 118 1.01 -11.69 4.81
N ILE A 119 1.60 -12.62 4.05
CA ILE A 119 3.03 -12.56 3.71
C ILE A 119 3.26 -11.35 2.80
N ILE A 120 4.25 -10.53 3.17
CA ILE A 120 4.71 -9.42 2.34
C ILE A 120 5.90 -9.90 1.53
N VAL A 121 5.79 -9.82 0.20
CA VAL A 121 6.89 -10.05 -0.74
C VAL A 121 7.36 -8.71 -1.26
N ARG A 122 8.67 -8.43 -1.18
CA ARG A 122 9.24 -7.14 -1.59
C ARG A 122 10.11 -7.30 -2.82
N GLY A 123 9.80 -6.53 -3.85
CA GLY A 123 10.57 -6.49 -5.09
C GLY A 123 11.74 -5.51 -5.04
N TYR A 124 11.55 -4.36 -4.38
CA TYR A 124 12.57 -3.32 -4.28
C TYR A 124 12.34 -2.40 -3.07
N ASP A 125 13.38 -1.64 -2.69
CA ASP A 125 13.28 -0.69 -1.58
C ASP A 125 12.43 0.53 -1.93
N GLU A 126 11.52 0.92 -1.02
CA GLU A 126 10.56 2.01 -1.19
C GLU A 126 11.20 3.41 -1.36
N LYS A 127 12.53 3.56 -1.28
CA LYS A 127 13.20 4.78 -1.77
C LYS A 127 13.27 4.88 -3.29
N PHE A 128 13.23 3.73 -3.98
CA PHE A 128 13.19 3.64 -5.44
C PHE A 128 11.76 3.76 -5.94
N TRP A 129 11.55 3.68 -7.25
CA TRP A 129 10.23 3.84 -7.84
C TRP A 129 10.06 3.02 -9.12
N ALA A 130 8.81 2.81 -9.49
CA ALA A 130 8.36 2.20 -10.73
C ALA A 130 7.06 2.89 -11.16
N HIS A 131 6.58 2.62 -12.35
CA HIS A 131 5.30 3.12 -12.87
C HIS A 131 4.15 2.23 -12.38
N HIS A 132 3.29 2.73 -11.49
CA HIS A 132 2.13 1.99 -10.98
C HIS A 132 0.81 2.74 -11.11
N ILE A 133 0.83 4.03 -11.43
CA ILE A 133 -0.39 4.85 -11.50
C ILE A 133 -1.04 4.80 -12.88
N GLY A 134 -0.27 4.90 -13.97
CA GLY A 134 -0.82 4.94 -15.34
C GLY A 134 -1.71 6.15 -15.68
N SER A 135 -1.62 7.25 -14.91
CA SER A 135 -2.45 8.45 -15.15
C SER A 135 -1.99 9.25 -16.37
N LEU A 136 -2.93 9.92 -17.03
CA LEU A 136 -2.68 10.87 -18.13
C LEU A 136 -2.29 12.27 -17.64
N ALA A 137 -2.19 12.49 -16.33
CA ALA A 137 -1.77 13.78 -15.78
C ALA A 137 -0.35 14.15 -16.23
N LEU A 138 -0.11 15.44 -16.52
CA LEU A 138 1.20 15.93 -17.00
C LEU A 138 2.35 15.64 -16.02
N ASN A 139 2.04 15.53 -14.72
CA ASN A 139 2.99 15.23 -13.66
C ASN A 139 3.03 13.73 -13.29
N ASN A 140 2.48 12.82 -14.10
CA ASN A 140 2.40 11.39 -13.78
C ASN A 140 3.76 10.79 -13.39
N VAL A 141 4.86 11.13 -14.09
CA VAL A 141 6.21 10.66 -13.71
C VAL A 141 6.58 11.10 -12.29
N ALA A 142 6.31 12.36 -11.93
CA ALA A 142 6.58 12.87 -10.59
C ALA A 142 5.72 12.17 -9.52
N LEU A 143 4.44 11.88 -9.82
CA LEU A 143 3.56 11.14 -8.91
C LEU A 143 4.09 9.73 -8.62
N ASN A 144 4.55 8.99 -9.64
CA ASN A 144 5.17 7.67 -9.44
C ASN A 144 6.51 7.77 -8.67
N GLN A 145 7.32 8.79 -8.96
CA GLN A 145 8.57 9.04 -8.23
C GLN A 145 8.35 9.34 -6.74
N GLN A 146 7.31 10.08 -6.41
CA GLN A 146 7.06 10.59 -5.06
C GLN A 146 6.10 9.72 -4.23
N SER A 147 5.65 8.59 -4.78
CA SER A 147 4.79 7.64 -4.05
C SER A 147 5.51 6.33 -3.73
N VAL A 148 5.01 5.68 -2.68
CA VAL A 148 5.23 4.25 -2.41
C VAL A 148 3.92 3.53 -2.67
N ALA A 149 4.01 2.31 -3.17
CA ALA A 149 2.84 1.54 -3.56
C ALA A 149 2.95 0.09 -3.15
N VAL A 150 1.78 -0.49 -2.93
CA VAL A 150 1.55 -1.89 -2.55
C VAL A 150 0.48 -2.48 -3.46
N GLU A 151 0.70 -3.72 -3.89
CA GLU A 151 -0.37 -4.57 -4.39
C GLU A 151 -0.86 -5.53 -3.31
N ILE A 152 -2.17 -5.61 -3.13
CA ILE A 152 -2.81 -6.69 -2.38
C ILE A 152 -3.24 -7.75 -3.41
N CYS A 153 -2.87 -9.03 -3.21
CA CYS A 153 -3.26 -10.08 -4.13
C CYS A 153 -4.77 -10.32 -4.07
N ASN A 154 -5.50 -9.81 -5.05
CA ASN A 154 -6.95 -9.87 -5.06
C ASN A 154 -7.47 -9.69 -6.48
N PHE A 155 -8.50 -10.43 -6.87
CA PHE A 155 -9.12 -10.35 -8.19
C PHE A 155 -10.00 -9.11 -8.40
N GLY A 156 -10.36 -8.41 -7.33
CA GLY A 156 -11.26 -7.28 -7.40
C GLY A 156 -12.69 -7.70 -7.71
N SER A 157 -13.31 -7.08 -8.71
CA SER A 157 -14.72 -7.32 -9.04
C SER A 157 -14.96 -8.71 -9.64
N LEU A 158 -16.13 -9.27 -9.35
CA LEU A 158 -16.54 -10.61 -9.77
C LEU A 158 -17.85 -10.57 -10.55
N ILE A 159 -17.99 -11.51 -11.49
CA ILE A 159 -19.19 -11.71 -12.30
C ILE A 159 -19.94 -12.92 -11.74
N LYS A 160 -21.21 -12.74 -11.37
CA LYS A 160 -22.09 -13.85 -10.99
C LYS A 160 -22.63 -14.54 -12.25
N LYS A 161 -22.38 -15.84 -12.40
CA LYS A 161 -22.87 -16.69 -13.50
C LYS A 161 -23.57 -17.93 -12.93
N GLY A 162 -24.90 -17.89 -12.86
CA GLY A 162 -25.68 -18.88 -12.12
C GLY A 162 -25.28 -18.86 -10.63
N ASP A 163 -24.85 -20.02 -10.13
CA ASP A 163 -24.42 -20.20 -8.73
C ASP A 163 -22.92 -19.94 -8.51
N LYS A 164 -22.19 -19.54 -9.56
CA LYS A 164 -20.74 -19.30 -9.48
C LYS A 164 -20.41 -17.82 -9.50
N TYR A 165 -19.36 -17.45 -8.79
CA TYR A 165 -18.69 -16.15 -8.92
C TYR A 165 -17.39 -16.36 -9.66
N VAL A 166 -17.20 -15.64 -10.77
CA VAL A 166 -16.02 -15.78 -11.62
C VAL A 166 -15.31 -14.45 -11.81
N THR A 167 -14.00 -14.50 -11.96
CA THR A 167 -13.16 -13.35 -12.29
C THR A 167 -13.40 -12.88 -13.73
N TRP A 168 -12.93 -11.68 -14.06
CA TRP A 168 -12.95 -11.15 -15.45
C TRP A 168 -11.61 -11.38 -16.19
N VAL A 169 -10.64 -11.98 -15.50
CA VAL A 169 -9.24 -12.24 -15.90
C VAL A 169 -8.83 -13.66 -15.52
N ASN A 170 -7.73 -14.13 -16.09
CA ASN A 170 -7.06 -15.35 -15.62
C ASN A 170 -6.29 -15.11 -14.31
N GLU A 171 -5.60 -16.14 -13.83
CA GLU A 171 -4.82 -16.13 -12.59
C GLU A 171 -3.71 -15.06 -12.55
N PHE A 172 -3.25 -14.58 -13.70
CA PHE A 172 -2.21 -13.54 -13.81
C PHE A 172 -2.78 -12.13 -14.01
N GLY A 173 -4.10 -11.95 -13.94
CA GLY A 173 -4.73 -10.64 -14.17
C GLY A 173 -4.78 -10.21 -15.62
N THR A 174 -4.61 -11.15 -16.55
CA THR A 174 -4.67 -10.92 -18.00
C THR A 174 -5.94 -11.52 -18.61
N LYS A 175 -6.31 -11.08 -19.82
CA LYS A 175 -7.47 -11.64 -20.52
C LYS A 175 -7.23 -13.13 -20.79
N GLY A 176 -8.07 -13.98 -20.22
CA GLY A 176 -7.95 -15.43 -20.35
C GLY A 176 -9.11 -16.16 -19.68
N PRO A 177 -8.97 -17.47 -19.43
CA PRO A 177 -9.99 -18.26 -18.73
C PRO A 177 -10.26 -17.69 -17.33
N ALA A 178 -11.51 -17.35 -17.07
CA ALA A 178 -11.92 -16.86 -15.76
C ALA A 178 -11.77 -17.95 -14.69
N VAL A 179 -11.39 -17.54 -13.48
CA VAL A 179 -11.28 -18.41 -12.32
C VAL A 179 -12.57 -18.32 -11.51
N ALA A 180 -13.06 -19.46 -11.01
CA ALA A 180 -14.22 -19.50 -10.13
C ALA A 180 -13.77 -19.41 -8.66
N LEU A 181 -14.40 -18.53 -7.89
CA LEU A 181 -14.14 -18.37 -6.46
C LEU A 181 -15.26 -19.02 -5.63
N PRO A 182 -14.93 -19.62 -4.46
CA PRO A 182 -15.93 -20.07 -3.52
C PRO A 182 -16.67 -18.87 -2.91
N GLU A 183 -17.94 -19.04 -2.56
CA GLU A 183 -18.77 -17.97 -1.97
C GLU A 183 -18.16 -17.37 -0.69
N SER A 184 -17.40 -18.17 0.08
CA SER A 184 -16.67 -17.70 1.27
C SER A 184 -15.60 -16.63 0.98
N LYS A 185 -15.19 -16.48 -0.28
CA LYS A 185 -14.25 -15.44 -0.74
C LYS A 185 -14.96 -14.23 -1.35
N VAL A 186 -16.29 -14.16 -1.31
CA VAL A 186 -17.07 -13.14 -2.01
C VAL A 186 -17.79 -12.23 -1.04
N ILE A 187 -17.82 -10.93 -1.36
CA ILE A 187 -18.65 -9.94 -0.68
C ILE A 187 -19.56 -9.25 -1.70
N ALA A 188 -20.81 -9.03 -1.31
CA ALA A 188 -21.70 -8.12 -2.02
C ALA A 188 -21.31 -6.68 -1.68
N LEU A 189 -20.90 -5.92 -2.69
CA LEU A 189 -20.51 -4.52 -2.58
C LEU A 189 -20.89 -3.82 -3.88
N ASP A 190 -21.82 -2.87 -3.80
CA ASP A 190 -22.17 -2.02 -4.94
C ASP A 190 -21.16 -0.87 -5.03
N TYR A 191 -20.20 -1.02 -5.95
CA TYR A 191 -19.15 -0.03 -6.17
C TYR A 191 -18.80 0.06 -7.65
N LYS A 192 -18.87 1.28 -8.19
CA LYS A 192 -18.51 1.63 -9.58
C LYS A 192 -19.10 0.68 -10.63
N GLY A 193 -20.35 0.24 -10.43
CA GLY A 193 -21.10 -0.59 -11.38
C GLY A 193 -20.92 -2.10 -11.22
N TYR A 194 -20.11 -2.55 -10.26
CA TYR A 194 -19.97 -3.96 -9.90
C TYR A 194 -20.69 -4.25 -8.58
N LYS A 195 -21.20 -5.48 -8.44
CA LYS A 195 -22.00 -5.91 -7.29
C LYS A 195 -21.31 -6.89 -6.35
N PHE A 196 -20.25 -7.54 -6.83
CA PHE A 196 -19.54 -8.59 -6.11
C PHE A 196 -18.04 -8.35 -6.26
N TYR A 197 -17.32 -8.59 -5.17
CA TYR A 197 -15.87 -8.47 -5.12
C TYR A 197 -15.28 -9.65 -4.35
N GLU A 198 -14.03 -9.99 -4.63
CA GLU A 198 -13.26 -10.86 -3.74
C GLU A 198 -12.96 -10.11 -2.43
N ILE A 199 -13.08 -10.79 -1.29
CA ILE A 199 -12.79 -10.20 0.03
C ILE A 199 -11.30 -9.98 0.22
N TYR A 200 -10.92 -8.93 0.95
CA TYR A 200 -9.61 -8.87 1.59
C TYR A 200 -9.67 -9.61 2.92
N THR A 201 -8.74 -10.51 3.16
CA THR A 201 -8.60 -11.27 4.41
C THR A 201 -8.13 -10.39 5.56
N ASP A 202 -8.37 -10.85 6.79
CA ASP A 202 -7.89 -10.14 7.98
C ASP A 202 -6.35 -10.11 8.06
N LYS A 203 -5.66 -11.11 7.50
CA LYS A 203 -4.20 -11.16 7.49
C LYS A 203 -3.61 -10.15 6.51
N GLU A 204 -4.17 -10.02 5.31
CA GLU A 204 -3.80 -8.97 4.35
C GLU A 204 -3.98 -7.58 4.98
N ILE A 205 -5.14 -7.32 5.59
CA ILE A 205 -5.45 -6.02 6.21
C ILE A 205 -4.50 -5.69 7.36
N GLN A 206 -4.12 -6.67 8.17
CA GLN A 206 -3.15 -6.49 9.26
C GLN A 206 -1.75 -6.17 8.74
N SER A 207 -1.30 -6.90 7.72
CA SER A 207 0.00 -6.67 7.09
C SER A 207 0.06 -5.32 6.37
N LEU A 208 -1.01 -4.96 5.66
CA LEU A 208 -1.18 -3.67 5.03
C LEU A 208 -1.11 -2.53 6.07
N LYS A 209 -1.84 -2.65 7.19
CA LYS A 209 -1.81 -1.68 8.28
C LYS A 209 -0.38 -1.45 8.79
N LYS A 210 0.37 -2.52 9.04
CA LYS A 210 1.77 -2.43 9.51
C LYS A 210 2.65 -1.72 8.49
N TRP A 211 2.53 -2.08 7.22
CA TRP A 211 3.32 -1.47 6.15
C TRP A 211 3.00 0.03 5.98
N ILE A 212 1.72 0.43 5.99
CA ILE A 212 1.30 1.84 5.92
C ILE A 212 1.92 2.66 7.05
N LEU A 213 1.86 2.16 8.29
CA LEU A 213 2.43 2.85 9.45
C LEU A 213 3.95 3.03 9.32
N VAL A 214 4.65 2.00 8.86
CA VAL A 214 6.10 2.04 8.65
C VAL A 214 6.48 2.99 7.50
N MET A 215 5.68 3.08 6.44
CA MET A 215 5.88 4.05 5.35
C MET A 215 5.62 5.49 5.80
N SER A 216 4.52 5.71 6.53
CA SER A 216 4.20 7.02 7.11
C SER A 216 5.31 7.49 8.04
N LEU A 217 5.87 6.59 8.85
CA LEU A 217 6.99 6.89 9.72
C LEU A 217 8.25 7.29 8.95
N ARG A 218 8.62 6.52 7.92
CA ARG A 218 9.83 6.77 7.12
C ARG A 218 9.77 8.12 6.39
N TRP A 219 8.59 8.47 5.88
CA TRP A 219 8.43 9.57 4.93
C TRP A 219 7.56 10.73 5.45
N ASN A 220 7.08 10.65 6.69
CA ASN A 220 6.15 11.60 7.29
C ASN A 220 4.91 11.84 6.41
N ILE A 221 4.22 10.75 6.04
CA ILE A 221 3.02 10.78 5.20
C ILE A 221 1.77 10.86 6.06
N ASP A 222 0.92 11.86 5.79
CA ASP A 222 -0.38 12.05 6.44
C ASP A 222 -1.31 10.87 6.19
N LEU A 223 -1.80 10.26 7.28
CA LEU A 223 -2.71 9.11 7.27
C LEU A 223 -4.17 9.51 7.49
N THR A 224 -4.48 10.81 7.50
CA THR A 224 -5.85 11.30 7.68
C THR A 224 -6.78 10.71 6.63
N TYR A 225 -7.79 9.99 7.11
CA TYR A 225 -8.77 9.36 6.25
C TYR A 225 -9.67 10.41 5.59
N ASN A 226 -9.76 10.35 4.26
CA ASN A 226 -10.73 11.09 3.47
C ASN A 226 -11.33 10.15 2.43
N HIS A 227 -12.62 9.82 2.61
CA HIS A 227 -13.30 8.88 1.73
C HIS A 227 -13.39 9.37 0.29
N ALA A 228 -13.67 10.65 0.07
CA ALA A 228 -13.85 11.20 -1.28
C ALA A 228 -12.52 11.23 -2.06
N ASP A 229 -11.41 11.45 -1.35
CA ASP A 229 -10.08 11.41 -1.97
C ASP A 229 -9.60 9.98 -2.24
N MET A 230 -9.82 9.05 -1.30
CA MET A 230 -9.36 7.66 -1.42
C MET A 230 -10.23 6.82 -2.34
N PHE A 231 -11.55 7.05 -2.33
CA PHE A 231 -12.54 6.28 -3.07
C PHE A 231 -13.50 7.22 -3.81
N PRO A 232 -13.00 8.05 -4.75
CA PRO A 232 -13.86 8.93 -5.52
C PRO A 232 -14.93 8.12 -6.28
N GLY A 233 -16.05 8.78 -6.53
CA GLY A 233 -17.19 8.18 -7.24
C GLY A 233 -16.84 7.75 -8.66
N LEU A 234 -17.78 7.07 -9.31
CA LEU A 234 -17.65 6.70 -10.71
C LEU A 234 -17.37 7.94 -11.57
N ARG A 235 -16.35 7.87 -12.45
CA ARG A 235 -15.90 8.99 -13.31
C ARG A 235 -15.39 10.22 -12.54
N GLN A 236 -14.88 10.01 -11.34
CA GLN A 236 -14.25 11.06 -10.53
C GLN A 236 -12.83 10.66 -10.14
N THR A 237 -11.99 11.67 -9.92
CA THR A 237 -10.62 11.55 -9.42
C THR A 237 -10.42 12.52 -8.25
N SER A 238 -9.35 12.32 -7.46
CA SER A 238 -8.98 13.22 -6.39
C SER A 238 -8.00 14.28 -6.90
N ILE A 239 -8.39 15.55 -6.80
CA ILE A 239 -7.51 16.70 -7.08
C ILE A 239 -6.30 16.66 -6.13
N LYS A 240 -6.51 16.28 -4.86
CA LYS A 240 -5.44 16.16 -3.86
C LYS A 240 -4.43 15.08 -4.28
N ALA A 241 -4.88 13.92 -4.73
CA ALA A 241 -4.00 12.87 -5.24
C ALA A 241 -3.20 13.33 -6.47
N LEU A 242 -3.90 13.88 -7.48
CA LEU A 242 -3.31 14.31 -8.74
C LEU A 242 -2.33 15.48 -8.61
N SER A 243 -2.49 16.32 -7.58
CA SER A 243 -1.55 17.40 -7.29
C SER A 243 -0.24 16.94 -6.61
N GLY A 244 -0.13 15.66 -6.22
CA GLY A 244 1.02 15.16 -5.45
C GLY A 244 1.01 15.60 -3.99
N ALA A 245 -0.17 15.97 -3.46
CA ALA A 245 -0.27 16.38 -2.07
C ALA A 245 0.02 15.21 -1.12
N ASN A 246 0.58 15.54 0.05
CA ASN A 246 0.88 14.55 1.07
C ASN A 246 -0.38 13.83 1.55
N GLY A 247 -0.35 12.51 1.57
CA GLY A 247 -1.52 11.71 1.97
C GLY A 247 -1.47 10.25 1.53
N MET A 248 -2.52 9.54 1.90
CA MET A 248 -2.79 8.17 1.46
C MET A 248 -3.95 8.16 0.46
N PHE A 249 -3.80 7.39 -0.61
CA PHE A 249 -4.71 7.34 -1.76
C PHE A 249 -4.85 5.90 -2.25
N THR A 250 -5.78 5.65 -3.18
CA THR A 250 -5.89 4.37 -3.89
C THR A 250 -5.72 4.59 -5.39
N HIS A 251 -5.62 3.54 -6.19
CA HIS A 251 -5.59 3.68 -7.65
C HIS A 251 -6.81 4.44 -8.18
N ASN A 252 -7.98 4.26 -7.55
CA ASN A 252 -9.20 5.02 -7.84
C ASN A 252 -9.01 6.54 -7.78
N SER A 253 -8.11 7.03 -6.93
CA SER A 253 -7.86 8.46 -6.75
C SER A 253 -7.27 9.12 -8.00
N PHE A 254 -6.62 8.35 -8.87
CA PHE A 254 -5.87 8.84 -10.02
C PHE A 254 -6.52 8.52 -11.37
N ILE A 255 -7.30 7.44 -11.43
CA ILE A 255 -7.99 6.98 -12.64
C ILE A 255 -9.44 6.66 -12.31
N ASP A 256 -10.33 7.26 -13.08
CA ASP A 256 -11.75 7.37 -12.76
C ASP A 256 -12.57 6.09 -13.00
N TRP A 257 -12.08 5.22 -13.89
CA TRP A 257 -12.67 3.91 -14.20
C TRP A 257 -12.02 2.74 -13.44
N LYS A 258 -10.90 2.96 -12.76
CA LYS A 258 -10.28 1.94 -11.89
C LYS A 258 -11.18 1.64 -10.70
N THR A 259 -11.05 0.43 -10.17
CA THR A 259 -11.82 -0.07 -9.02
C THR A 259 -10.94 -0.62 -7.91
N ASP A 260 -9.62 -0.57 -8.07
CA ASP A 260 -8.63 -1.09 -7.13
C ASP A 260 -8.07 0.01 -6.21
N ILE A 261 -8.01 -0.18 -4.91
CA ILE A 261 -8.72 -1.19 -4.11
C ILE A 261 -10.21 -0.84 -3.94
N SER A 262 -11.08 -1.84 -3.78
CA SER A 262 -12.51 -1.61 -3.48
C SER A 262 -12.76 -1.19 -2.02
N PRO A 263 -13.74 -0.32 -1.73
CA PRO A 263 -14.02 0.23 -0.40
C PRO A 263 -14.77 -0.75 0.51
N GLN A 264 -14.16 -1.91 0.78
CA GLN A 264 -14.76 -2.92 1.66
C GLN A 264 -14.80 -2.43 3.11
N PRO A 265 -15.81 -2.80 3.92
CA PRO A 265 -15.96 -2.31 5.29
C PRO A 265 -14.71 -2.46 6.15
N LYS A 266 -14.04 -3.62 6.12
CA LYS A 266 -12.83 -3.87 6.91
C LYS A 266 -11.64 -3.01 6.47
N ILE A 267 -11.51 -2.71 5.17
CA ILE A 267 -10.50 -1.77 4.66
C ILE A 267 -10.80 -0.36 5.17
N ILE A 268 -12.05 0.11 5.04
CA ILE A 268 -12.45 1.45 5.51
C ILE A 268 -12.20 1.59 7.01
N GLU A 269 -12.58 0.58 7.80
CA GLU A 269 -12.37 0.56 9.24
C GLU A 269 -10.88 0.65 9.58
N MET A 270 -10.05 -0.16 8.91
CA MET A 270 -8.60 -0.12 9.08
C MET A 270 -8.04 1.27 8.75
N LEU A 271 -8.39 1.86 7.60
CA LEU A 271 -7.88 3.17 7.19
C LEU A 271 -8.31 4.29 8.14
N LYS A 272 -9.57 4.27 8.61
CA LYS A 272 -10.05 5.21 9.64
C LYS A 272 -9.28 5.07 10.95
N SER A 273 -8.89 3.85 11.32
CA SER A 273 -8.11 3.58 12.53
C SER A 273 -6.68 4.15 12.49
N LEU A 274 -6.22 4.65 11.34
CA LEU A 274 -4.90 5.28 11.17
C LEU A 274 -4.91 6.79 11.34
N THR A 275 -6.10 7.40 11.42
CA THR A 275 -6.23 8.87 11.49
C THR A 275 -5.85 9.39 12.88
N MET A 276 -5.20 10.56 12.90
CA MET A 276 -4.77 11.29 14.11
C MET A 276 -5.91 11.98 14.83
#